data_AF-A0A355UB78-F1
#
_entry.id   AF-A0A355UB78-F1
#
_cell.length_a   1.000
_cell.length_b   1.000
_cell.length_c   1.000
_cell.angle_alpha   90.00
_cell.angle_beta   90.00
_cell.angle_gamma   90.00
#
_symmetry.space_group_name_H-M   'P 1'
#
loop_
_entity.id
_entity.type
_entity.pdbx_description
1 polymer ?
#
loop_
_entity_poly.entity_id
_entity_poly.type
_entity_poly.pdbx_seq_one_letter_code
_entity_poly.pdbx_strand_id
1 'polypeptide(L)'
;ILYLVDNTSLTTIDVTNGFKTLYTGNIGFEIETIFGTASHLFIGTSTGMLIYSRNNGYQPTYLSGISHARGCDPVAVQGSYAYVTVRGNGNCGEANNELLVVDIRNISAPTLHSAHAMNSPYGLGLNNDVLFICDGTSGLRIFDKSSLETITQNELATVTGIDAYDVIPLETTFILSTSQGVFQYDYTDVTKPRLLSKLY
;
A
#
# COMPACT_ATOMS: atom_id res chain seq x y z
N ILE A 1 2.39 -16.98 -12.46
CA ILE A 1 1.49 -17.06 -11.29
C ILE A 1 0.95 -15.67 -11.01
N LEU A 2 -0.37 -15.57 -10.84
CA LEU A 2 -1.11 -14.39 -10.40
C LEU A 2 -1.77 -14.72 -9.06
N TYR A 3 -1.71 -13.79 -8.11
CA TYR A 3 -2.46 -13.89 -6.86
C TYR A 3 -3.57 -12.85 -6.87
N LEU A 4 -4.75 -13.26 -6.43
CA LEU A 4 -5.92 -12.43 -6.31
C LEU A 4 -6.42 -12.53 -4.88
N VAL A 5 -6.96 -11.44 -4.36
CA VAL A 5 -7.73 -11.45 -3.13
C VAL A 5 -9.13 -10.90 -3.39
N ASP A 6 -10.10 -11.47 -2.71
CA ASP A 6 -11.40 -10.84 -2.47
C ASP A 6 -11.54 -10.51 -0.99
N ASN A 7 -12.72 -10.11 -0.53
CA ASN A 7 -12.97 -9.73 0.86
C ASN A 7 -12.58 -10.79 1.91
N THR A 8 -12.45 -12.07 1.54
CA THR A 8 -12.16 -13.17 2.47
C THR A 8 -11.16 -14.20 1.95
N SER A 9 -10.94 -14.27 0.64
CA SER A 9 -10.20 -15.36 0.00
C SER A 9 -8.94 -14.88 -0.69
N LEU A 10 -7.95 -15.77 -0.72
CA LEU A 10 -6.78 -15.65 -1.58
C LEU A 10 -6.83 -16.77 -2.62
N THR A 11 -6.73 -16.37 -3.89
CA THR A 11 -6.74 -17.26 -5.04
C THR A 11 -5.42 -17.17 -5.79
N THR A 12 -4.87 -18.32 -6.15
CA THR A 12 -3.66 -18.45 -6.96
C THR A 12 -4.00 -18.99 -8.33
N ILE A 13 -3.58 -18.28 -9.38
CA ILE A 13 -3.88 -18.60 -10.78
C ILE A 13 -2.57 -18.80 -11.54
N ASP A 14 -2.45 -19.92 -12.24
CA ASP A 14 -1.45 -20.10 -13.28
C ASP A 14 -1.89 -19.36 -14.55
N VAL A 15 -0.97 -18.58 -15.11
CA VAL A 15 -1.17 -17.73 -16.30
C VAL A 15 -0.29 -18.16 -17.47
N THR A 16 0.44 -19.26 -17.35
CA THR A 16 1.38 -19.73 -18.39
C THR A 16 0.67 -20.27 -19.63
N ASN A 17 -0.47 -20.94 -19.46
CA ASN A 17 -1.24 -21.56 -20.54
C ASN A 17 -2.75 -21.36 -20.32
N GLY A 18 -3.19 -20.10 -20.33
CA GLY A 18 -4.55 -19.71 -19.94
C GLY A 18 -4.65 -19.40 -18.45
N PHE A 19 -5.87 -19.34 -17.90
CA PHE A 19 -6.12 -19.03 -16.50
C PHE A 19 -6.58 -20.28 -15.75
N LYS A 20 -5.65 -20.96 -15.06
CA LYS A 20 -5.96 -22.14 -14.25
C LYS A 20 -5.87 -21.80 -12.77
N THR A 21 -6.98 -21.93 -12.05
CA THR A 21 -6.96 -21.85 -10.59
C THR A 21 -6.17 -23.01 -10.00
N LEU A 22 -5.14 -22.69 -9.23
CA LEU A 22 -4.29 -23.66 -8.52
C LEU A 22 -4.73 -23.84 -7.07
N TYR A 23 -5.17 -22.76 -6.44
CA TYR A 23 -5.56 -22.72 -5.03
C TYR A 23 -6.58 -21.60 -4.80
N THR A 24 -7.56 -21.85 -3.93
CA THR A 24 -8.40 -20.83 -3.30
C THR A 24 -8.55 -21.22 -1.85
N GLY A 25 -8.29 -20.28 -0.93
CA GLY A 25 -8.49 -20.49 0.50
C GLY A 25 -8.98 -19.23 1.18
N ASN A 26 -9.79 -19.41 2.23
CA ASN A 26 -10.17 -18.31 3.11
C ASN A 26 -8.95 -17.91 3.96
N ILE A 27 -8.63 -16.63 4.01
CA ILE A 27 -7.48 -16.09 4.73
C ILE A 27 -7.86 -15.02 5.77
N GLY A 28 -9.16 -14.82 6.02
CA GLY A 28 -9.66 -13.83 6.97
C GLY A 28 -10.91 -13.11 6.47
N PHE A 29 -11.08 -11.88 6.96
CA PHE A 29 -12.22 -11.01 6.68
C PHE A 29 -11.74 -9.57 6.43
N GLU A 30 -12.49 -8.81 5.62
CA GLU A 30 -12.17 -7.41 5.28
C GLU A 30 -10.76 -7.24 4.73
N ILE A 31 -10.40 -8.08 3.75
CA ILE A 31 -9.15 -7.94 3.00
C ILE A 31 -9.31 -6.80 2.01
N GLU A 32 -8.34 -5.87 2.04
CA GLU A 32 -8.36 -4.65 1.24
C GLU A 32 -7.29 -4.69 0.15
N THR A 33 -6.08 -5.16 0.47
CA THR A 33 -4.93 -5.10 -0.46
C THR A 33 -4.05 -6.34 -0.42
N ILE A 34 -3.31 -6.55 -1.50
CA ILE A 34 -2.26 -7.55 -1.62
C ILE A 34 -1.02 -6.91 -2.23
N PHE A 35 0.12 -7.05 -1.56
CA PHE A 35 1.43 -6.68 -2.07
C PHE A 35 2.34 -7.90 -2.16
N GLY A 36 2.90 -8.15 -3.34
CA GLY A 36 3.75 -9.31 -3.61
C GLY A 36 5.23 -8.96 -3.68
N THR A 37 6.06 -9.75 -3.00
CA THR A 37 7.53 -9.76 -3.19
C THR A 37 7.97 -11.06 -3.87
N ALA A 38 9.28 -11.26 -4.05
CA ALA A 38 9.81 -12.51 -4.58
C ALA A 38 9.40 -13.74 -3.74
N SER A 39 9.31 -13.60 -2.43
CA SER A 39 9.11 -14.72 -1.49
C SER A 39 7.83 -14.66 -0.66
N HIS A 40 7.28 -13.47 -0.43
CA HIS A 40 6.14 -13.26 0.48
C HIS A 40 5.00 -12.46 -0.17
N LEU A 41 3.80 -12.64 0.38
CA LEU A 41 2.63 -11.80 0.14
C LEU A 41 2.29 -11.08 1.44
N PHE A 42 2.00 -9.79 1.34
CA PHE A 42 1.56 -8.94 2.43
C PHE A 42 0.12 -8.54 2.15
N ILE A 43 -0.78 -8.90 3.05
CA ILE A 43 -2.22 -8.73 2.87
C ILE A 43 -2.69 -7.69 3.88
N GLY A 44 -3.13 -6.53 3.40
CA GLY A 44 -3.78 -5.53 4.21
C GLY A 44 -5.22 -5.96 4.51
N THR A 45 -5.62 -5.86 5.77
CA THR A 45 -6.98 -6.14 6.23
C THR A 45 -7.44 -4.99 7.11
N SER A 46 -8.75 -4.87 7.34
CA SER A 46 -9.25 -3.79 8.18
C SER A 46 -8.71 -3.77 9.61
N THR A 47 -8.07 -4.85 10.09
CA THR A 47 -7.59 -4.97 11.48
C THR A 47 -6.10 -5.32 11.59
N GLY A 48 -5.37 -5.34 10.47
CA GLY A 48 -3.98 -5.71 10.48
C GLY A 48 -3.42 -6.13 9.13
N MET A 49 -2.10 -6.28 9.09
CA MET A 49 -1.38 -6.83 7.96
C MET A 49 -1.03 -8.29 8.23
N LEU A 50 -1.38 -9.18 7.32
CA LEU A 50 -1.00 -10.60 7.34
C LEU A 50 0.17 -10.84 6.39
N ILE A 51 1.06 -11.76 6.75
CA ILE A 51 2.21 -12.15 5.94
C ILE A 51 2.10 -13.64 5.58
N TYR A 52 2.14 -13.93 4.29
CA TYR A 52 2.09 -15.28 3.73
C TYR A 52 3.38 -15.60 2.99
N SER A 53 3.88 -16.82 3.10
CA SER A 53 4.87 -17.35 2.16
C SER A 53 4.19 -17.62 0.81
N ARG A 54 4.88 -17.34 -0.29
CA ARG A 54 4.40 -17.67 -1.64
C ARG A 54 4.46 -19.17 -1.95
N ASN A 55 5.26 -19.94 -1.21
CA ASN A 55 5.43 -21.38 -1.35
C ASN A 55 5.57 -21.84 -2.83
N ASN A 56 6.58 -21.29 -3.53
CA ASN A 56 6.85 -21.51 -4.95
C ASN A 56 5.71 -21.18 -5.93
N GLY A 57 4.71 -20.41 -5.53
CA GLY A 57 3.68 -19.96 -6.45
C GLY A 57 2.38 -20.77 -6.45
N TYR A 58 2.23 -21.79 -5.61
CA TYR A 58 1.07 -22.70 -5.69
C TYR A 58 0.04 -22.45 -4.60
N GLN A 59 0.45 -22.67 -3.34
CA GLN A 59 -0.43 -22.57 -2.19
C GLN A 59 0.23 -21.71 -1.11
N PRO A 60 -0.10 -20.42 -1.04
CA PRO A 60 0.43 -19.55 0.00
C PRO A 60 0.08 -20.05 1.40
N THR A 61 1.03 -19.92 2.32
CA THR A 61 0.88 -20.36 3.71
C THR A 61 1.09 -19.20 4.66
N TYR A 62 0.18 -19.01 5.60
CA TYR A 62 0.29 -17.98 6.63
C TYR A 62 1.59 -18.15 7.43
N LEU A 63 2.27 -17.04 7.71
CA LEU A 63 3.50 -17.00 8.51
C LEU A 63 3.27 -16.25 9.81
N SER A 64 2.78 -15.00 9.72
CA SER A 64 2.56 -14.11 10.85
C SER A 64 1.68 -12.93 10.44
N GLY A 65 1.44 -12.00 11.35
CA GLY A 65 0.84 -10.71 11.05
C GLY A 65 1.06 -9.73 12.18
N ILE A 66 0.61 -8.51 11.98
CA ILE A 66 0.54 -7.46 13.01
C ILE A 66 -0.86 -6.85 12.99
N SER A 67 -1.43 -6.60 14.16
CA SER A 67 -2.76 -6.01 14.30
C SER A 67 -2.67 -4.50 14.54
N HIS A 68 -3.67 -3.77 14.07
CA HIS A 68 -3.93 -2.36 14.40
C HIS A 68 -5.43 -2.14 14.65
N ALA A 69 -5.82 -0.93 15.05
CA ALA A 69 -7.23 -0.57 15.21
C ALA A 69 -7.99 -0.68 13.89
N ARG A 70 -9.31 -0.93 13.94
CA ARG A 70 -10.10 -1.13 12.72
C ARG A 70 -10.08 0.11 11.82
N GLY A 71 -9.49 -0.02 10.63
CA GLY A 71 -9.24 1.03 9.63
C GLY A 71 -9.03 0.44 8.24
N CYS A 72 -9.33 1.17 7.18
CA CYS A 72 -8.99 0.73 5.82
C CYS A 72 -7.47 0.75 5.65
N ASP A 73 -6.88 -0.35 5.15
CA ASP A 73 -5.44 -0.62 5.17
C ASP A 73 -4.88 -1.09 3.80
N PRO A 74 -4.40 -0.16 2.97
CA PRO A 74 -3.48 -0.46 1.90
C PRO A 74 -2.04 -0.65 2.42
N VAL A 75 -1.40 -1.71 1.91
CA VAL A 75 -0.03 -2.09 2.26
C VAL A 75 0.90 -2.02 1.05
N ALA A 76 2.09 -1.42 1.23
CA ALA A 76 3.20 -1.50 0.28
C ALA A 76 4.50 -1.88 0.99
N VAL A 77 5.37 -2.65 0.32
CA VAL A 77 6.60 -3.16 0.95
C VAL A 77 7.84 -2.82 0.12
N GLN A 78 8.89 -2.35 0.79
CA GLN A 78 10.21 -2.18 0.18
C GLN A 78 11.32 -2.56 1.16
N GLY A 79 12.16 -3.52 0.75
CA GLY A 79 13.28 -3.99 1.57
C GLY A 79 12.80 -4.63 2.87
N SER A 80 13.20 -4.05 3.99
CA SER A 80 12.95 -4.58 5.34
C SER A 80 11.75 -3.94 6.04
N TYR A 81 10.96 -3.12 5.34
CA TYR A 81 9.83 -2.40 5.91
C TYR A 81 8.57 -2.53 5.06
N ALA A 82 7.45 -2.69 5.76
CA ALA A 82 6.11 -2.50 5.20
C ALA A 82 5.57 -1.14 5.64
N TYR A 83 4.85 -0.48 4.74
CA TYR A 83 4.20 0.80 4.93
C TYR A 83 2.70 0.56 4.78
N VAL A 84 1.95 1.02 5.77
CA VAL A 84 0.56 0.63 6.01
C VAL A 84 -0.18 1.92 6.31
N THR A 85 -1.03 2.37 5.41
CA THR A 85 -1.86 3.56 5.70
C THR A 85 -3.14 3.10 6.36
N VAL A 86 -3.39 3.53 7.59
CA VAL A 86 -4.62 3.21 8.30
C VAL A 86 -5.53 4.43 8.24
N ARG A 87 -6.71 4.27 7.65
CA ARG A 87 -7.73 5.32 7.58
C ARG A 87 -8.96 4.92 8.36
N GLY A 88 -9.31 5.75 9.33
CA GLY A 88 -10.58 5.63 10.06
C GLY A 88 -11.71 6.43 9.42
N ASN A 89 -12.81 6.49 10.17
CA ASN A 89 -14.08 7.15 9.86
C ASN A 89 -14.91 6.49 8.75
N GLY A 90 -16.22 6.78 8.78
CA GLY A 90 -17.20 6.23 7.83
C GLY A 90 -17.21 4.70 7.87
N ASN A 91 -17.10 4.08 6.70
CA ASN A 91 -17.14 2.62 6.59
C ASN A 91 -15.82 1.94 7.04
N CYS A 92 -14.74 2.70 7.24
CA CYS A 92 -13.43 2.14 7.56
C CYS A 92 -13.22 1.85 9.05
N GLY A 93 -14.10 2.32 9.94
CA GLY A 93 -13.98 2.09 11.38
C GLY A 93 -13.52 3.32 12.15
N GLU A 94 -12.91 3.10 13.31
CA GLU A 94 -12.63 4.15 14.32
C GLU A 94 -11.12 4.35 14.56
N ALA A 95 -10.26 3.77 13.73
CA ALA A 95 -8.82 4.00 13.82
C ALA A 95 -8.46 5.49 13.64
N ASN A 96 -7.29 5.87 14.19
CA ASN A 96 -6.68 7.13 13.83
C ASN A 96 -6.26 7.09 12.35
N ASN A 97 -6.21 8.26 11.71
CA ASN A 97 -5.63 8.40 10.39
C ASN A 97 -4.12 8.47 10.53
N GLU A 98 -3.43 7.42 10.06
CA GLU A 98 -1.99 7.28 10.28
C GLU A 98 -1.30 6.50 9.16
N LEU A 99 0.00 6.72 9.04
CA LEU A 99 0.92 5.84 8.33
C LEU A 99 1.72 5.05 9.38
N LEU A 100 1.59 3.74 9.34
CA LEU A 100 2.40 2.82 10.13
C LEU A 100 3.57 2.32 9.29
N VAL A 101 4.77 2.35 9.88
CA VAL A 101 5.96 1.70 9.34
C VAL A 101 6.22 0.45 10.17
N VAL A 102 6.20 -0.71 9.54
CA VAL A 102 6.35 -2.01 10.19
C VAL A 102 7.69 -2.61 9.79
N ASP A 103 8.50 -2.96 10.78
CA ASP A 103 9.73 -3.72 10.58
C ASP A 103 9.40 -5.19 10.32
N ILE A 104 9.84 -5.69 9.17
CA ILE A 104 9.61 -7.06 8.70
C ILE A 104 10.92 -7.86 8.55
N ARG A 105 12.03 -7.42 9.16
CA ARG A 105 13.30 -8.19 9.17
C ARG A 105 13.10 -9.58 9.74
N ASN A 106 12.26 -9.70 10.77
CA ASN A 106 11.77 -10.99 11.23
C ASN A 106 10.33 -11.20 10.73
N ILE A 107 10.20 -11.88 9.59
CA ILE A 107 8.90 -12.20 9.00
C ILE A 107 7.99 -13.00 9.94
N SER A 108 8.54 -13.77 10.89
CA SER A 108 7.72 -14.52 11.86
C SER A 108 7.15 -13.66 13.01
N ALA A 109 7.68 -12.45 13.21
CA ALA A 109 7.27 -11.54 14.27
C ALA A 109 7.50 -10.08 13.84
N PRO A 110 6.68 -9.54 12.93
CA PRO A 110 6.76 -8.14 12.52
C PRO A 110 6.44 -7.21 13.70
N THR A 111 7.09 -6.05 13.74
CA THR A 111 6.92 -5.07 14.83
C THR A 111 6.69 -3.67 14.29
N LEU A 112 5.83 -2.89 14.95
CA LEU A 112 5.68 -1.47 14.64
C LEU A 112 7.02 -0.76 14.90
N HIS A 113 7.54 -0.07 13.88
CA HIS A 113 8.74 0.73 13.97
C HIS A 113 8.40 2.18 14.33
N SER A 114 7.52 2.81 13.55
CA SER A 114 7.09 4.20 13.77
C SER A 114 5.65 4.39 13.28
N ALA A 115 4.95 5.37 13.84
CA ALA A 115 3.62 5.78 13.41
C ALA A 115 3.58 7.29 13.16
N HIS A 116 2.91 7.71 12.08
CA HIS A 116 2.86 9.10 11.64
C HIS A 116 1.42 9.53 11.43
N ALA A 117 1.01 10.65 12.04
CA ALA A 117 -0.33 11.18 11.83
C ALA A 117 -0.54 11.61 10.37
N MET A 118 -1.72 11.28 9.84
CA MET A 118 -2.18 11.62 8.49
C MET A 118 -3.55 12.30 8.54
N ASN A 119 -4.01 12.88 7.43
CA ASN A 119 -5.33 13.51 7.38
C ASN A 119 -6.40 12.48 7.03
N SER A 120 -6.26 11.77 5.92
CA SER A 120 -7.19 10.74 5.46
C SER A 120 -6.52 9.88 4.38
N PRO A 121 -5.60 8.97 4.75
CA PRO A 121 -4.75 8.30 3.77
C PRO A 121 -5.49 7.16 3.05
N TYR A 122 -5.60 7.23 1.72
CA TYR A 122 -6.33 6.25 0.90
C TYR A 122 -5.45 5.20 0.26
N GLY A 123 -4.31 5.62 -0.28
CA GLY A 123 -3.42 4.79 -1.07
C GLY A 123 -1.99 5.26 -0.89
N LEU A 124 -1.05 4.38 -1.19
CA LEU A 124 0.37 4.68 -1.08
C LEU A 124 1.18 4.02 -2.20
N GLY A 125 2.31 4.63 -2.51
CA GLY A 125 3.28 4.11 -3.46
C GLY A 125 4.70 4.33 -2.97
N LEU A 126 5.61 3.47 -3.41
CA LEU A 126 7.02 3.52 -3.04
C LEU A 126 7.88 3.56 -4.30
N ASN A 127 8.88 4.44 -4.34
CA ASN A 127 10.01 4.29 -5.26
C ASN A 127 11.31 4.74 -4.57
N ASN A 128 12.20 3.79 -4.28
CA ASN A 128 13.44 4.03 -3.54
C ASN A 128 13.16 4.76 -2.22
N ASP A 129 13.72 5.95 -2.00
CA ASP A 129 13.49 6.73 -0.78
C ASP A 129 12.32 7.69 -0.89
N VAL A 130 11.54 7.63 -1.96
CA VAL A 130 10.33 8.43 -2.15
C VAL A 130 9.10 7.63 -1.74
N LEU A 131 8.31 8.22 -0.84
CA LEU A 131 7.00 7.71 -0.41
C LEU A 131 5.90 8.64 -0.91
N PHE A 132 4.91 8.06 -1.57
CA PHE A 132 3.72 8.77 -2.04
C PHE A 132 2.54 8.37 -1.16
N ILE A 133 1.80 9.34 -0.63
CA ILE A 133 0.59 9.11 0.15
C ILE A 133 -0.56 9.91 -0.45
N CYS A 134 -1.61 9.22 -0.88
CA CYS A 134 -2.89 9.80 -1.27
C CYS A 134 -3.65 10.21 0.01
N ASP A 135 -3.45 11.44 0.50
CA ASP A 135 -3.93 11.90 1.81
C ASP A 135 -5.30 12.60 1.73
N GLY A 136 -6.21 12.03 0.94
CA GLY A 136 -7.58 12.51 0.73
C GLY A 136 -7.61 13.91 0.12
N THR A 137 -8.30 14.84 0.79
CA THR A 137 -8.43 16.25 0.34
C THR A 137 -7.13 17.05 0.46
N SER A 138 -6.14 16.55 1.20
CA SER A 138 -4.79 17.12 1.19
C SER A 138 -4.08 16.87 -0.15
N GLY A 139 -4.60 15.97 -0.99
CA GLY A 139 -4.02 15.59 -2.27
C GLY A 139 -2.97 14.50 -2.16
N LEU A 140 -2.06 14.46 -3.13
CA LEU A 140 -0.94 13.52 -3.13
C LEU A 140 0.26 14.17 -2.44
N ARG A 141 0.61 13.70 -1.24
CA ARG A 141 1.79 14.15 -0.49
C ARG A 141 2.97 13.21 -0.78
N ILE A 142 4.14 13.79 -1.02
CA ILE A 142 5.36 13.08 -1.42
C ILE A 142 6.43 13.35 -0.36
N PHE A 143 7.01 12.31 0.22
CA PHE A 143 7.98 12.39 1.31
C PHE A 143 9.29 11.69 0.97
N ASP A 144 10.37 12.18 1.56
CA ASP A 144 11.60 11.41 1.74
C ASP A 144 11.45 10.50 2.97
N LYS A 145 11.57 9.19 2.74
CA LYS A 145 11.45 8.15 3.78
C LYS A 145 12.79 7.56 4.23
N SER A 146 13.91 8.24 3.96
CA SER A 146 15.24 7.83 4.45
C SER A 146 15.34 7.83 5.98
N SER A 147 14.58 8.71 6.65
CA SER A 147 14.44 8.77 8.11
C SER A 147 13.05 8.33 8.54
N LEU A 148 12.90 7.05 8.88
CA LEU A 148 11.59 6.42 9.13
C LEU A 148 10.86 7.02 10.34
N GLU A 149 11.57 7.55 11.33
CA GLU A 149 10.98 8.18 12.53
C GLU A 149 10.42 9.58 12.28
N THR A 150 10.78 10.23 11.17
CA THR A 150 10.43 11.63 10.89
C THR A 150 9.91 11.86 9.46
N ILE A 151 9.36 10.82 8.81
CA ILE A 151 8.83 10.89 7.43
C ILE A 151 7.97 12.13 7.18
N THR A 152 7.02 12.43 8.07
CA THR A 152 6.10 13.57 7.91
C THR A 152 6.75 14.95 8.05
N GLN A 153 8.00 15.01 8.53
CA GLN A 153 8.81 16.23 8.59
C GLN A 153 9.62 16.45 7.31
N ASN A 154 9.71 15.44 6.44
CA ASN A 154 10.53 15.45 5.22
C ASN A 154 9.65 15.45 3.95
N GLU A 155 8.62 16.31 3.92
CA GLU A 155 7.77 16.48 2.74
C GLU A 155 8.55 17.16 1.60
N LEU A 156 8.57 16.50 0.44
CA LEU A 156 9.28 16.95 -0.77
C LEU A 156 8.39 17.79 -1.67
N ALA A 157 7.12 17.38 -1.81
CA ALA A 157 6.13 18.06 -2.62
C ALA A 157 4.71 17.60 -2.25
N THR A 158 3.72 18.42 -2.59
CA THR A 158 2.31 18.03 -2.55
C THR A 158 1.60 18.47 -3.83
N VAL A 159 0.87 17.54 -4.45
CA VAL A 159 -0.07 17.84 -5.53
C VAL A 159 -1.43 18.13 -4.89
N THR A 160 -1.77 19.41 -4.78
CA THR A 160 -3.00 19.89 -4.11
C THR A 160 -4.19 20.01 -5.07
N GLY A 161 -5.38 20.23 -4.51
CA GLY A 161 -6.61 20.52 -5.27
C GLY A 161 -7.21 19.30 -5.98
N ILE A 162 -6.82 18.10 -5.55
CA ILE A 162 -7.20 16.81 -6.12
C ILE A 162 -7.50 15.86 -4.96
N ASP A 163 -8.62 15.14 -5.01
CA ASP A 163 -8.91 14.07 -4.04
C ASP A 163 -8.19 12.80 -4.48
N ALA A 164 -7.00 12.57 -3.94
CA ALA A 164 -6.16 11.44 -4.30
C ALA A 164 -6.67 10.13 -3.67
N TYR A 165 -6.83 9.09 -4.48
CA TYR A 165 -7.28 7.76 -4.03
C TYR A 165 -6.19 6.71 -4.11
N ASP A 166 -5.50 6.62 -5.24
CA ASP A 166 -4.45 5.62 -5.45
C ASP A 166 -3.35 6.17 -6.34
N VAL A 167 -2.11 5.71 -6.10
CA VAL A 167 -0.92 6.18 -6.79
C VAL A 167 -0.01 5.01 -7.16
N ILE A 168 0.38 4.96 -8.42
CA ILE A 168 1.31 3.96 -8.94
C ILE A 168 2.56 4.70 -9.41
N PRO A 169 3.63 4.75 -8.59
CA PRO A 169 4.90 5.29 -9.04
C PRO A 169 5.59 4.32 -10.00
N LEU A 170 6.12 4.88 -11.08
CA LEU A 170 7.04 4.29 -12.05
C LEU A 170 8.41 4.95 -11.88
N GLU A 171 9.38 4.66 -12.75
CA GLU A 171 10.76 5.16 -12.62
C GLU A 171 10.85 6.71 -12.50
N THR A 172 10.23 7.44 -13.44
CA THR A 172 10.25 8.92 -13.49
C THR A 172 8.86 9.54 -13.54
N THR A 173 7.83 8.70 -13.56
CA THR A 173 6.43 9.07 -13.77
C THR A 173 5.56 8.41 -12.71
N PHE A 174 4.45 9.03 -12.32
CA PHE A 174 3.44 8.31 -11.54
C PHE A 174 2.05 8.48 -12.17
N ILE A 175 1.22 7.46 -11.96
CA ILE A 175 -0.20 7.47 -12.29
C ILE A 175 -0.97 7.73 -11.01
N LEU A 176 -1.90 8.68 -11.03
CA LEU A 176 -2.71 9.07 -9.89
C LEU A 176 -4.19 8.92 -10.25
N SER A 177 -4.91 8.10 -9.46
CA SER A 177 -6.36 7.94 -9.54
C SER A 177 -7.05 8.86 -8.55
N THR A 178 -8.10 9.55 -9.00
CA THR A 178 -8.78 10.60 -8.24
C THR A 178 -10.27 10.61 -8.56
N SER A 179 -11.05 11.42 -7.83
CA SER A 179 -12.47 11.67 -8.16
C SER A 179 -12.68 12.34 -9.51
N GLN A 180 -11.64 12.99 -10.05
CA GLN A 180 -11.71 13.84 -11.25
C GLN A 180 -11.18 13.14 -12.51
N GLY A 181 -10.63 11.93 -12.38
CA GLY A 181 -10.05 11.18 -13.51
C GLY A 181 -8.74 10.52 -13.14
N VAL A 182 -8.01 10.08 -14.16
CA VAL A 182 -6.68 9.48 -14.01
C VAL A 182 -5.63 10.43 -14.57
N PHE A 183 -4.65 10.77 -13.74
CA PHE A 183 -3.64 11.75 -14.06
C PHE A 183 -2.29 11.06 -14.20
N GLN A 184 -1.46 11.58 -15.09
CA GLN A 184 -0.07 11.17 -15.19
C GLN A 184 0.83 12.38 -14.91
N TYR A 185 1.81 12.20 -14.04
CA TYR A 185 2.81 13.22 -13.73
C TYR A 185 4.20 12.71 -14.05
N ASP A 186 5.07 13.63 -14.45
CA ASP A 186 6.53 13.49 -14.39
C ASP A 186 6.99 13.97 -13.02
N TYR A 187 7.88 13.23 -12.38
CA TYR A 187 8.49 13.60 -11.12
C TYR A 187 10.01 13.38 -11.13
N THR A 188 10.62 13.49 -12.31
CA THR A 188 12.09 13.45 -12.47
C THR A 188 12.76 14.44 -11.49
N ASP A 189 12.16 15.62 -11.28
CA ASP A 189 12.37 16.44 -10.08
C ASP A 189 11.24 16.15 -9.08
N VAL A 190 11.55 15.36 -8.05
CA VAL A 190 10.57 14.94 -7.03
C VAL A 190 9.96 16.12 -6.26
N THR A 191 10.66 17.26 -6.21
CA THR A 191 10.17 18.47 -5.52
C THR A 191 9.19 19.27 -6.38
N LYS A 192 9.08 18.94 -7.68
CA LYS A 192 8.22 19.65 -8.65
C LYS A 192 7.51 18.68 -9.62
N PRO A 193 6.58 17.85 -9.12
CA PRO A 193 5.77 17.01 -10.00
C PRO A 193 5.06 17.85 -11.06
N ARG A 194 5.17 17.46 -12.32
CA ARG A 194 4.60 18.17 -13.47
C ARG A 194 3.56 17.31 -14.14
N LEU A 195 2.34 17.83 -14.26
CA LEU A 195 1.26 17.17 -14.98
C LEU A 195 1.68 16.94 -16.45
N LEU A 196 1.53 15.70 -16.90
CA LEU A 196 1.75 15.29 -18.30
C LEU A 196 0.43 15.16 -19.04
N SER A 197 -0.53 14.47 -18.43
CA SER A 197 -1.82 14.18 -19.06
C SER A 197 -2.90 13.92 -18.02
N LYS A 198 -4.15 14.05 -18.46
CA LYS A 198 -5.36 13.70 -17.72
C LYS A 198 -6.25 12.89 -18.65
N LEU A 199 -6.73 11.75 -18.16
CA LEU A 199 -7.78 10.96 -18.77
C LEU A 199 -9.08 11.22 -18.00
N TYR A 200 -10.16 11.44 -18.76
CA TYR A 200 -11.53 11.78 -18.31
C TYR A 200 -11.72 13.24 -17.87
#